data_AF-A0A958HU39-F1
#
_entry.id   AF-A0A958HU39-F1
#
_cell.length_a   1.000
_cell.length_b   1.000
_cell.length_c   1.000
_cell.angle_alpha   90.00
_cell.angle_beta   90.00
_cell.angle_gamma   90.00
#
_symmetry.space_group_name_H-M   'P 1'
#
loop_
_entity.id
_entity.type
_entity.pdbx_description
1 polymer ?
#
loop_
_entity_poly.entity_id
_entity_poly.type
_entity_poly.pdbx_seq_one_letter_code
_entity_poly.pdbx_strand_id
1 'polypeptide(L)' 'MVGVSGGPDSLCLLHVLQHLAPQLGIGLHVAHLNHGLRGAESDADAAFVAETAR' A
#
# COMPACT_ATOMS: atom_id res chain seq x y z
N MET A 1 4.17 1.98 -10.57
CA MET A 1 4.08 2.50 -9.18
C MET A 1 2.62 2.69 -8.82
N VAL A 2 2.22 2.35 -7.59
CA VAL A 2 0.87 2.57 -7.05
C VAL A 2 0.98 3.37 -5.74
N GLY A 3 0.10 4.37 -5.58
CA GLY A 3 -0.03 5.13 -4.34
C GLY A 3 -1.04 4.47 -3.41
N VAL A 4 -0.67 4.28 -2.14
CA VAL A 4 -1.52 3.66 -1.12
C VAL A 4 -1.69 4.62 0.05
N SER A 5 -2.93 4.99 0.36
CA SER A 5 -3.23 5.95 1.44
C SER A 5 -3.28 5.32 2.83
N GLY A 6 -3.33 3.99 2.91
CA GLY A 6 -3.60 3.23 4.14
C GLY A 6 -5.09 2.91 4.31
N GLY A 7 -5.97 3.53 3.52
CA GLY A 7 -7.40 3.23 3.52
C GLY A 7 -7.73 1.88 2.86
N PRO A 8 -8.87 1.27 3.22
CA PRO A 8 -9.26 -0.09 2.78
C PRO A 8 -9.31 -0.24 1.27
N ASP A 9 -9.79 0.77 0.53
CA ASP A 9 -9.87 0.72 -0.93
C ASP A 9 -8.48 0.63 -1.58
N SER A 10 -7.52 1.42 -1.07
CA SER A 10 -6.15 1.43 -1.58
C SER A 10 -5.39 0.15 -1.24
N LEU A 11 -5.70 -0.46 -0.09
CA LEU A 11 -5.17 -1.76 0.32
C LEU A 11 -5.75 -2.90 -0.52
N CYS A 12 -7.05 -2.86 -0.82
CA CYS A 12 -7.70 -3.80 -1.74
C CYS A 12 -7.06 -3.73 -3.13
N LEU A 13 -6.84 -2.51 -3.65
CA LEU A 13 -6.15 -2.31 -4.92
C LEU A 13 -4.72 -2.89 -4.89
N LEU A 14 -3.94 -2.61 -3.85
CA LEU A 14 -2.61 -3.18 -3.68
C LEU A 14 -2.64 -4.71 -3.72
N HIS A 15 -3.55 -5.32 -2.95
CA HIS A 15 -3.72 -6.76 -2.90
C HIS A 15 -4.01 -7.37 -4.27
N VAL A 16 -4.94 -6.79 -5.03
CA VAL A 16 -5.26 -7.26 -6.39
C VAL A 16 -4.06 -7.10 -7.33
N LEU A 17 -3.37 -5.96 -7.28
CA LEU A 17 -2.19 -5.72 -8.12
C LEU A 17 -1.03 -6.67 -7.81
N GLN A 18 -0.84 -7.07 -6.56
CA GLN A 18 0.17 -8.07 -6.19
C GLN A 18 -0.10 -9.43 -6.83
N HIS A 19 -1.37 -9.84 -6.93
CA HIS A 19 -1.75 -11.10 -7.59
C HIS A 19 -1.62 -11.04 -9.12
N LEU A 20 -1.83 -9.86 -9.70
CA LEU A 20 -1.75 -9.65 -11.15
C LEU A 20 -0.32 -9.35 -11.64
N ALA A 21 0.53 -8.76 -10.81
CA ALA A 21 1.88 -8.35 -11.21
C ALA A 21 2.71 -9.48 -11.85
N PRO A 22 2.71 -10.72 -11.33
CA PRO A 22 3.41 -11.84 -11.97
C PRO A 22 2.82 -12.21 -13.34
N GLN A 23 1.49 -12.16 -13.47
CA GLN A 23 0.79 -12.51 -14.72
C GLN A 23 1.02 -11.44 -15.80
N LEU A 24 1.15 -10.18 -15.39
CA LEU A 24 1.43 -9.04 -16.26
C LEU A 24 2.93 -8.88 -16.54
N GLY A 25 3.80 -9.60 -15.83
CA GLY A 25 5.26 -9.47 -15.97
C GLY A 25 5.80 -8.11 -15.54
N ILE A 26 5.15 -7.44 -14.58
CA ILE A 26 5.52 -6.09 -14.11
C ILE A 26 6.08 -6.10 -12.69
N GLY A 27 7.02 -5.20 -12.42
CA GLY A 27 7.45 -4.89 -11.06
C GLY A 27 6.47 -3.95 -10.35
N LEU A 28 5.96 -4.34 -9.19
CA LEU A 28 5.09 -3.50 -8.38
C LEU A 28 5.90 -2.67 -7.39
N HIS A 29 5.77 -1.36 -7.48
CA HIS A 29 6.38 -0.42 -6.53
C HIS A 29 5.27 0.34 -5.80
N VAL A 30 5.31 0.32 -4.47
CA VAL A 30 4.29 0.92 -3.60
C VAL A 30 4.84 2.20 -2.98
N ALA A 31 4.05 3.27 -3.01
CA ALA A 31 4.35 4.53 -2.34
C ALA A 31 3.22 4.87 -1.36
N HIS A 32 3.57 5.08 -0.10
CA HIS A 32 2.67 5.57 0.93
C HIS A 32 3.20 6.91 1.47
N LEU A 33 2.32 7.87 1.67
CA LEU A 33 2.65 9.16 2.25
C LEU A 33 1.92 9.31 3.59
N ASN A 34 2.66 9.19 4.68
CA ASN A 34 2.15 9.47 6.01
C ASN A 34 2.09 11.00 6.23
N HIS A 35 0.88 11.55 6.26
CA HIS A 35 0.66 12.99 6.49
C HIS A 35 0.76 13.39 7.98
N GLY A 36 0.84 12.44 8.91
CA GLY A 36 0.97 12.70 10.35
C GLY A 36 -0.26 13.31 11.03
N LEU A 37 -1.41 13.32 10.36
CA LEU A 37 -2.61 14.02 10.84
C LEU A 37 -3.26 13.36 12.06
N ARG A 38 -3.01 12.06 12.30
CA ARG A 38 -3.64 11.28 13.38
C ARG A 38 -2.63 10.62 14.32
N GLY A 39 -1.37 11.06 14.30
CA GLY A 39 -0.31 10.51 15.14
C GLY A 39 -0.17 8.99 14.98
N ALA A 40 -0.34 8.25 16.08
CA ALA A 40 -0.14 6.80 16.15
C ALA A 40 -1.00 6.00 15.16
N GLU A 41 -2.19 6.46 14.80
CA GLU A 41 -3.00 5.79 13.76
C GLU A 41 -2.31 5.88 12.40
N SER A 42 -1.74 7.04 12.06
CA SER A 42 -1.04 7.22 10.78
C SER A 42 0.25 6.39 10.71
N ASP A 43 0.91 6.17 11.85
CA ASP A 43 2.08 5.30 11.93
C ASP A 43 1.69 3.82 11.78
N ALA A 44 0.55 3.41 12.36
CA ALA A 44 0.01 2.07 12.18
C ALA A 44 -0.38 1.80 10.72
N ASP A 45 -1.02 2.77 10.05
CA ASP A 45 -1.35 2.67 8.62
C ASP A 45 -0.09 2.51 7.77
N ALA A 46 0.95 3.31 8.03
CA ALA A 46 2.22 3.23 7.31
C ALA A 46 2.92 1.86 7.50
N ALA A 47 2.91 1.34 8.73
CA ALA A 47 3.45 0.01 9.04
C ALA A 47 2.68 -1.11 8.33
N PHE A 48 1.35 -1.02 8.33
CA PHE A 48 0.48 -2.00 7.68
C PHE A 48 0.67 -2.02 6.16
N VAL A 49 0.82 -0.85 5.52
CA VAL A 49 1.11 -0.77 4.08
C VAL A 49 2.48 -1.36 3.77
N ALA A 50 3.50 -1.11 4.60
CA ALA A 50 4.83 -1.67 4.41
C ALA A 50 4.86 -3.20 4.57
N GLU A 51 4.05 -3.75 5.49
CA GLU A 51 3.88 -5.20 5.63
C GLU A 51 3.15 -5.80 4.42
N THR A 52 2.08 -5.14 3.97
CA THR A 52 1.29 -5.60 2.83
C THR A 52 2.09 -5.56 1.54
N ALA A 53 2.95 -4.57 1.33
CA ALA A 53 3.75 -4.36 0.12
C ALA A 53 4.96 -5.31 -0.03
N ARG A 54 5.11 -6.30 0.86
CA ARG A 54 6.25 -7.23 0.90
C ARG A 54 6.10 -8.39 -0.09
#